data_AF-A0A952NBI9-F1
#
_entry.id   AF-A0A952NBI9-F1
#
_cell.length_a   1.000
_cell.length_b   1.000
_cell.length_c   1.000
_cell.angle_alpha   90.00
_cell.angle_beta   90.00
_cell.angle_gamma   90.00
#
_symmetry.space_group_name_H-M   'P 1'
#
loop_
_entity.id
_entity.type
_entity.pdbx_description
1 polymer ?
#
loop_
_entity_poly.entity_id
_entity_poly.type
_entity_poly.pdbx_seq_one_letter_code
_entity_poly.pdbx_strand_id
1 'polypeptide(L)'
;MKLKYQLPPTYRSWFPAELWELDPVETKATCDDCAMAPGKHRRAESYRADLKCCTFHPWLPNFAVGALLEEDGEGARRLREKIRRRQYALPTGVLPPVRYQIEFNRRRPGDFGNREDWLCPYYEKSTRRCTVWRHRGSVCSSFYCFSDEGKKGLKFWRSLENFLGYLEMAMMEEALVRLDFSPRQVSDLLGLMNREDGTQREKRSWSLPEKEARRLWNGYYDEQEDFYRRCFRLVRDFSRREIEEALGEAGTRLRETALVDSRCFR
;
A
#
# COMPACT_ATOMS: atom_id res chain seq x y z
N MET A 1 9.85 18.81 1.73
CA MET A 1 8.38 18.86 1.94
C MET A 1 8.08 17.95 3.10
N LYS A 2 7.38 18.46 4.12
CA LYS A 2 7.11 17.68 5.34
C LYS A 2 6.48 16.32 5.06
N LEU A 3 6.91 15.30 5.78
CA LEU A 3 6.49 13.91 5.61
C LEU A 3 4.97 13.75 5.76
N LYS A 4 4.32 14.55 6.62
CA LYS A 4 2.85 14.59 6.75
C LYS A 4 2.06 14.89 5.47
N TYR A 5 2.68 15.51 4.46
CA TYR A 5 2.04 15.74 3.15
C TYR A 5 2.27 14.59 2.17
N GLN A 6 3.21 13.70 2.47
CA GLN A 6 3.46 12.48 1.72
C GLN A 6 2.65 11.31 2.26
N LEU A 7 2.39 11.25 3.57
CA LEU A 7 1.67 10.14 4.19
C LEU A 7 0.14 10.32 4.14
N PRO A 8 -0.62 9.22 4.15
CA PRO A 8 -2.05 9.28 4.35
C PRO A 8 -2.45 10.06 5.60
N PRO A 9 -3.42 10.99 5.52
CA PRO A 9 -3.89 11.76 6.69
C PRO A 9 -4.40 10.88 7.84
N THR A 10 -4.88 9.68 7.51
CA THR A 10 -5.36 8.68 8.47
C THR A 10 -4.29 8.23 9.45
N TYR A 11 -3.01 8.41 9.11
CA TYR A 11 -1.90 8.02 9.97
C TYR A 11 -1.65 9.04 11.10
N ARG A 12 -2.16 10.26 10.98
CA ARG A 12 -1.82 11.39 11.86
C ARG A 12 -2.04 11.10 13.34
N SER A 13 -3.11 10.41 13.70
CA SER A 13 -3.47 10.18 15.11
C SER A 13 -2.50 9.24 15.82
N TRP A 14 -1.67 8.50 15.08
CA TRP A 14 -0.82 7.45 15.61
C TRP A 14 0.63 7.46 15.16
N PHE A 15 0.94 8.27 14.15
CA PHE A 15 2.30 8.37 13.65
C PHE A 15 3.18 9.16 14.65
N PRO A 16 4.45 8.77 14.86
CA PRO A 16 5.34 9.47 15.77
C PRO A 16 5.49 10.94 15.38
N ALA A 17 5.31 11.86 16.32
CA ALA A 17 5.31 13.30 16.04
C ALA A 17 6.60 13.76 15.36
N GLU A 18 7.74 13.19 15.77
CA GLU A 18 9.06 13.48 15.24
C GLU A 18 9.20 13.06 13.77
N LEU A 19 8.59 11.95 13.37
CA LEU A 19 8.55 11.53 11.97
C LEU A 19 7.50 12.34 11.20
N TRP A 20 6.35 12.62 11.82
CA TRP A 20 5.25 13.38 11.19
C TRP A 20 5.69 14.78 10.75
N GLU A 21 6.47 15.45 11.59
CA GLU A 21 7.00 16.80 11.32
C GLU A 21 8.36 16.81 10.62
N LEU A 22 8.95 15.64 10.32
CA LEU A 22 10.19 15.54 9.55
C LEU A 22 10.03 16.22 8.18
N ASP A 23 11.02 17.00 7.75
CA ASP A 23 11.03 17.67 6.45
C ASP A 23 12.16 17.14 5.56
N PRO A 24 12.06 15.90 5.04
CA PRO A 24 13.07 15.39 4.15
C PRO A 24 13.06 16.21 2.86
N VAL A 25 14.24 16.69 2.47
CA VAL A 25 14.47 17.38 1.19
C VAL A 25 14.99 16.35 0.20
N GLU A 26 14.14 15.98 -0.76
CA GLU A 26 14.43 14.96 -1.79
C GLU A 26 14.21 15.53 -3.19
N THR A 27 15.12 16.40 -3.63
CA THR A 27 15.19 17.02 -4.96
C THR A 27 15.41 16.00 -6.08
N LYS A 28 16.03 14.85 -5.79
CA LYS A 28 16.24 13.76 -6.78
C LYS A 28 14.99 12.93 -7.04
N ALA A 29 13.92 13.13 -6.26
CA ALA A 29 12.65 12.41 -6.39
C ALA A 29 11.71 13.07 -7.42
N THR A 30 12.14 13.13 -8.68
CA THR A 30 11.40 13.82 -9.76
C THR A 30 10.38 12.90 -10.44
N CYS A 31 9.37 12.41 -9.72
CA CYS A 31 8.38 11.46 -10.28
C CYS A 31 7.60 12.01 -11.50
N ASP A 32 7.39 13.32 -11.59
CA ASP A 32 6.76 13.96 -12.77
C ASP A 32 7.66 13.91 -14.00
N ASP A 33 8.97 13.91 -13.77
CA ASP A 33 10.01 13.81 -14.79
C ASP A 33 10.99 12.66 -14.45
N CYS A 34 10.46 11.43 -14.50
CA CYS A 34 11.04 10.21 -13.95
C CYS A 34 12.58 10.16 -13.96
N ALA A 35 13.20 10.23 -12.77
CA ALA A 35 14.65 10.15 -12.60
C ALA A 35 15.26 8.82 -13.06
N MET A 36 14.44 7.76 -13.16
CA MET A 36 14.84 6.43 -13.66
C MET A 36 14.65 6.28 -15.18
N ALA A 37 14.27 7.33 -15.91
CA ALA A 37 14.15 7.25 -17.37
C ALA A 37 15.53 7.06 -18.05
N PRO A 38 15.60 6.42 -19.23
CA PRO A 38 16.84 6.25 -19.97
C PRO A 38 17.59 7.58 -20.17
N GLY A 39 18.92 7.54 -20.00
CA GLY A 39 19.77 8.72 -20.17
C GLY A 39 19.83 9.68 -18.98
N LYS A 40 19.03 9.48 -17.92
CA LYS A 40 19.02 10.36 -16.74
C LYS A 40 19.85 9.87 -15.55
N HIS A 41 20.30 8.61 -15.60
CA HIS A 41 21.09 8.01 -14.54
C HIS A 41 22.09 6.99 -15.10
N ARG A 42 22.99 6.51 -14.25
CA ARG A 42 24.03 5.52 -14.59
C ARG A 42 23.72 4.09 -14.13
N ARG A 43 22.58 3.83 -13.47
CA ARG A 43 22.15 2.47 -13.12
C ARG A 43 21.90 1.64 -14.39
N ALA A 44 22.15 0.32 -14.30
CA ALA A 44 21.97 -0.63 -15.40
C ALA A 44 20.50 -0.77 -15.83
N GLU A 45 19.56 -0.63 -14.89
CA GLU A 45 18.13 -0.69 -15.15
C GLU A 45 17.53 0.71 -15.20
N SER A 46 16.69 0.96 -16.21
CA SER A 46 15.87 2.16 -16.37
C SER A 46 14.39 1.79 -16.40
N TYR A 47 13.51 2.76 -16.16
CA TYR A 47 12.07 2.64 -16.33
C TYR A 47 11.63 3.37 -17.58
N ARG A 48 10.60 2.86 -18.25
CA ARG A 48 9.86 3.61 -19.27
C ARG A 48 9.35 4.92 -18.65
N ALA A 49 9.65 6.05 -19.29
CA ALA A 49 9.35 7.37 -18.75
C ALA A 49 7.84 7.56 -18.47
N ASP A 50 6.98 6.99 -19.30
CA ASP A 50 5.53 7.03 -19.20
C ASP A 50 4.96 6.10 -18.11
N LEU A 51 5.67 5.02 -17.75
CA LEU A 51 5.24 4.03 -16.75
C LEU A 51 5.81 4.28 -15.34
N LYS A 52 7.06 4.77 -15.24
CA LYS A 52 7.73 5.08 -13.96
C LYS A 52 7.81 3.83 -13.06
N CYS A 53 7.91 4.02 -11.73
CA CYS A 53 7.71 2.92 -10.77
C CYS A 53 6.24 2.47 -10.65
N CYS A 54 5.31 3.05 -11.43
CA CYS A 54 3.87 2.76 -11.35
C CYS A 54 3.47 1.45 -12.04
N THR A 55 4.42 0.57 -12.37
CA THR A 55 4.16 -0.84 -12.72
C THR A 55 4.12 -1.75 -11.48
N PHE A 56 3.93 -1.16 -10.30
CA PHE A 56 3.67 -1.87 -9.06
C PHE A 56 2.20 -1.72 -8.67
N HIS A 57 1.49 -2.83 -8.48
CA HIS A 57 0.15 -2.85 -7.89
C HIS A 57 0.29 -2.93 -6.36
N PRO A 58 -0.05 -1.87 -5.61
CA PRO A 58 0.03 -1.89 -4.16
C PRO A 58 -1.17 -2.62 -3.56
N TRP A 59 -0.96 -3.23 -2.39
CA TRP A 59 -2.05 -3.50 -1.46
C TRP A 59 -2.51 -2.18 -0.83
N LEU A 60 -3.82 -1.99 -0.73
CA LEU A 60 -4.43 -0.93 0.07
C LEU A 60 -5.18 -1.57 1.24
N PRO A 61 -4.83 -1.28 2.51
CA PRO A 61 -5.49 -1.87 3.66
C PRO A 61 -6.96 -1.42 3.77
N ASN A 62 -7.79 -2.22 4.44
CA ASN A 62 -9.23 -2.01 4.54
C ASN A 62 -9.65 -0.60 5.00
N PHE A 63 -8.95 -0.01 5.96
CA PHE A 63 -9.23 1.33 6.47
C PHE A 63 -8.79 2.42 5.50
N ALA A 64 -7.75 2.21 4.69
CA ALA A 64 -7.35 3.16 3.63
C ALA A 64 -8.34 3.12 2.46
N VAL A 65 -8.85 1.93 2.12
CA VAL A 65 -9.95 1.76 1.17
C VAL A 65 -11.19 2.50 1.69
N GLY A 66 -11.53 2.34 2.98
CA GLY A 66 -12.62 3.05 3.62
C GLY A 66 -12.45 4.57 3.57
N ALA A 67 -11.28 5.08 3.93
CA ALA A 67 -10.97 6.51 3.86
C ALA A 67 -11.12 7.07 2.44
N LEU A 68 -10.66 6.33 1.42
CA LEU A 68 -10.84 6.75 0.03
C LEU A 68 -12.30 6.68 -0.43
N LEU A 69 -13.11 5.78 0.12
CA LEU A 69 -14.54 5.66 -0.21
C LEU A 69 -15.44 6.69 0.49
N GLU A 70 -14.94 7.36 1.54
CA GLU A 70 -15.52 8.59 2.11
C GLU A 70 -15.22 9.81 1.24
N GLU A 71 -14.14 9.75 0.44
CA GLU A 71 -13.85 10.75 -0.57
C GLU A 71 -14.59 10.42 -1.87
N ASP A 72 -14.96 11.46 -2.61
CA ASP A 72 -15.37 11.33 -4.01
C ASP A 72 -14.17 11.44 -4.95
N GLY A 73 -14.37 11.04 -6.21
CA GLY A 73 -13.37 11.19 -7.28
C GLY A 73 -12.93 9.88 -7.93
N GLU A 74 -11.92 10.00 -8.79
CA GLU A 74 -11.51 8.91 -9.68
C GLU A 74 -10.95 7.69 -8.92
N GLY A 75 -10.19 7.90 -7.84
CA GLY A 75 -9.68 6.81 -7.00
C GLY A 75 -10.81 6.00 -6.36
N ALA A 76 -11.79 6.67 -5.77
CA ALA A 76 -12.98 6.04 -5.21
C ALA A 76 -13.80 5.30 -6.29
N ARG A 77 -14.01 5.92 -7.46
CA ARG A 77 -14.70 5.29 -8.59
C ARG A 77 -14.04 3.97 -9.01
N ARG A 78 -12.71 3.97 -9.16
CA ARG A 78 -11.94 2.76 -9.51
C ARG A 78 -12.03 1.70 -8.42
N LEU A 79 -11.94 2.07 -7.14
CA LEU A 79 -12.13 1.11 -6.04
C LEU A 79 -13.52 0.46 -6.08
N ARG A 80 -14.59 1.24 -6.23
CA ARG A 80 -15.96 0.71 -6.35
C ARG A 80 -16.08 -0.27 -7.50
N GLU A 81 -15.45 0.01 -8.64
CA GLU A 81 -15.40 -0.90 -9.77
C GLU A 81 -14.67 -2.22 -9.43
N LYS A 82 -13.52 -2.15 -8.75
CA LYS A 82 -12.78 -3.33 -8.30
C LYS A 82 -13.59 -4.19 -7.33
N ILE A 83 -14.31 -3.55 -6.40
CA ILE A 83 -15.21 -4.21 -5.45
C ILE A 83 -16.30 -4.97 -6.21
N ARG A 84 -17.07 -4.28 -7.06
CA ARG A 84 -18.14 -4.89 -7.87
C ARG A 84 -17.65 -6.05 -8.75
N ARG A 85 -16.44 -5.92 -9.30
CA ARG A 85 -15.83 -6.94 -10.19
C ARG A 85 -15.10 -8.06 -9.43
N ARG A 86 -15.14 -8.07 -8.09
CA ARG A 86 -14.42 -9.03 -7.23
C ARG A 86 -12.92 -9.12 -7.55
N GLN A 87 -12.32 -8.00 -7.93
CA GLN A 87 -10.89 -7.94 -8.30
C GLN A 87 -10.02 -7.87 -7.04
N TYR A 88 -10.11 -8.93 -6.24
CA TYR A 88 -9.38 -9.10 -4.98
C TYR A 88 -9.63 -7.95 -3.98
N ALA A 89 -10.85 -7.40 -4.00
CA ALA A 89 -11.39 -6.65 -2.89
C ALA A 89 -11.84 -7.65 -1.81
N LEU A 90 -11.11 -7.65 -0.70
CA LEU A 90 -11.23 -8.56 0.42
C LEU A 90 -11.37 -7.79 1.73
N PRO A 91 -11.79 -8.43 2.83
CA PRO A 91 -11.85 -7.78 4.13
C PRO A 91 -10.52 -7.17 4.61
N THR A 92 -9.37 -7.72 4.20
CA THR A 92 -8.03 -7.13 4.49
C THR A 92 -7.72 -5.89 3.66
N GLY A 93 -8.55 -5.57 2.66
CA GLY A 93 -8.34 -4.46 1.72
C GLY A 93 -8.36 -4.91 0.26
N VAL A 94 -7.76 -4.13 -0.62
CA VAL A 94 -7.66 -4.47 -2.05
C VAL A 94 -6.25 -4.96 -2.36
N LEU A 95 -6.15 -6.23 -2.72
CA LEU A 95 -4.90 -6.88 -3.07
C LEU A 95 -4.65 -6.89 -4.59
N PRO A 96 -3.37 -6.99 -5.00
CA PRO A 96 -3.06 -7.40 -6.35
C PRO A 96 -3.58 -8.82 -6.65
N PRO A 97 -4.11 -9.10 -7.85
CA PRO A 97 -4.54 -10.45 -8.19
C PRO A 97 -3.40 -11.47 -8.16
N VAL A 98 -3.71 -12.73 -7.84
CA VAL A 98 -2.71 -13.82 -7.68
C VAL A 98 -1.78 -13.93 -8.88
N ARG A 99 -2.32 -13.84 -10.10
CA ARG A 99 -1.52 -13.81 -11.34
C ARG A 99 -0.42 -12.74 -11.28
N TYR A 100 -0.79 -11.50 -10.95
CA TYR A 100 0.17 -10.40 -10.84
C TYR A 100 1.19 -10.68 -9.74
N GLN A 101 0.77 -11.14 -8.56
CA GLN A 101 1.68 -11.42 -7.43
C GLN A 101 2.77 -12.43 -7.83
N ILE A 102 2.37 -13.55 -8.45
CA ILE A 102 3.30 -14.59 -8.91
C ILE A 102 4.26 -14.05 -9.97
N GLU A 103 3.72 -13.36 -10.99
CA GLU A 103 4.54 -12.80 -12.08
C GLU A 103 5.52 -11.74 -11.54
N PHE A 104 5.06 -10.84 -10.67
CA PHE A 104 5.89 -9.78 -10.09
C PHE A 104 6.96 -10.34 -9.15
N ASN A 105 6.65 -11.36 -8.35
CA ASN A 105 7.63 -12.01 -7.46
C ASN A 105 8.71 -12.76 -8.24
N ARG A 106 8.42 -13.21 -9.47
CA ARG A 106 9.35 -13.89 -10.38
C ARG A 106 9.90 -12.98 -11.48
N ARG A 107 9.76 -11.66 -11.30
CA ARG A 107 10.21 -10.65 -12.26
C ARG A 107 11.71 -10.80 -12.57
N ARG A 108 12.07 -10.55 -13.83
CA ARG A 108 13.46 -10.48 -14.29
C ARG A 108 13.98 -9.05 -14.16
N PRO A 109 15.32 -8.87 -14.11
CA PRO A 109 15.94 -7.55 -14.25
C PRO A 109 15.36 -6.81 -15.47
N GLY A 110 14.92 -5.57 -15.24
CA GLY A 110 14.29 -4.74 -16.28
C GLY A 110 12.78 -4.91 -16.47
N ASP A 111 12.10 -5.89 -15.85
CA ASP A 111 10.63 -5.97 -15.95
C ASP A 111 9.93 -4.82 -15.21
N PHE A 112 10.40 -4.54 -13.99
CA PHE A 112 9.87 -3.46 -13.15
C PHE A 112 10.14 -2.09 -13.79
N GLY A 113 9.08 -1.30 -13.93
CA GLY A 113 9.08 0.00 -14.59
C GLY A 113 9.01 -0.05 -16.12
N ASN A 114 8.93 -1.23 -16.75
CA ASN A 114 8.89 -1.37 -18.21
C ASN A 114 7.72 -2.21 -18.75
N ARG A 115 7.12 -3.08 -17.91
CA ARG A 115 5.91 -3.87 -18.23
C ARG A 115 4.64 -3.00 -18.16
N GLU A 116 4.07 -2.64 -19.31
CA GLU A 116 2.83 -1.85 -19.36
C GLU A 116 1.60 -2.62 -18.89
N ASP A 117 1.58 -3.94 -19.07
CA ASP A 117 0.53 -4.82 -18.57
C ASP A 117 0.59 -5.04 -17.04
N TRP A 118 1.62 -4.53 -16.37
CA TRP A 118 1.71 -4.42 -14.90
C TRP A 118 1.34 -3.04 -14.36
N LEU A 119 0.90 -2.12 -15.22
CA LEU A 119 0.55 -0.77 -14.81
C LEU A 119 -0.50 -0.80 -13.68
N CYS A 120 -0.18 -0.09 -12.61
CA CYS A 120 -1.01 0.03 -11.43
C CYS A 120 -2.42 0.46 -11.81
N PRO A 121 -3.48 -0.20 -11.31
CA PRO A 121 -4.86 0.16 -11.65
C PRO A 121 -5.25 1.56 -11.15
N TYR A 122 -4.45 2.18 -10.30
CA TYR A 122 -4.65 3.53 -9.78
C TYR A 122 -3.82 4.60 -10.51
N TYR A 123 -3.06 4.23 -11.54
CA TYR A 123 -2.34 5.18 -12.37
C TYR A 123 -3.27 5.75 -13.44
N GLU A 124 -3.36 7.07 -13.52
CA GLU A 124 -4.08 7.79 -14.58
C GLU A 124 -3.09 8.15 -15.68
N LYS A 125 -3.20 7.50 -16.84
CA LYS A 125 -2.28 7.71 -17.97
C LYS A 125 -2.36 9.13 -18.52
N SER A 126 -3.58 9.70 -18.59
CA SER A 126 -3.80 11.03 -19.18
C SER A 126 -3.08 12.13 -18.39
N THR A 127 -3.11 12.06 -17.06
CA THR A 127 -2.47 13.05 -16.19
C THR A 127 -1.12 12.59 -15.63
N ARG A 128 -0.74 11.32 -15.84
CA ARG A 128 0.46 10.65 -15.29
C ARG A 128 0.55 10.73 -13.75
N ARG A 129 -0.60 10.69 -13.08
CA ARG A 129 -0.76 10.83 -11.63
C ARG A 129 -1.41 9.60 -11.00
N CYS A 130 -1.21 9.44 -9.69
CA CYS A 130 -1.85 8.41 -8.89
C CYS A 130 -3.21 8.90 -8.39
N THR A 131 -4.29 8.19 -8.73
CA THR A 131 -5.67 8.55 -8.33
C THR A 131 -5.94 8.27 -6.86
N VAL A 132 -5.07 7.50 -6.19
CA VAL A 132 -5.16 7.16 -4.76
C VAL A 132 -4.04 7.79 -3.94
N TRP A 133 -3.35 8.82 -4.47
CA TRP A 133 -2.12 9.37 -3.87
C TRP A 133 -2.25 9.68 -2.37
N ARG A 134 -3.34 10.32 -1.96
CA ARG A 134 -3.60 10.70 -0.55
C ARG A 134 -3.83 9.51 0.39
N HIS A 135 -4.09 8.32 -0.15
CA HIS A 135 -4.43 7.11 0.60
C HIS A 135 -3.60 5.91 0.12
N ARG A 136 -2.41 6.16 -0.43
CA ARG A 136 -1.54 5.12 -0.97
C ARG A 136 -0.84 4.37 0.18
N GLY A 137 -0.65 3.07 0.01
CA GLY A 137 -0.04 2.22 1.04
C GLY A 137 1.44 2.53 1.30
N SER A 138 1.99 1.85 2.32
CA SER A 138 3.39 1.97 2.77
C SER A 138 4.40 2.07 1.64
N VAL A 139 4.50 1.04 0.78
CA VAL A 139 5.49 0.97 -0.31
C VAL A 139 5.48 2.23 -1.18
N CYS A 140 4.31 2.66 -1.68
CA CYS A 140 4.23 3.84 -2.55
C CYS A 140 4.43 5.16 -1.80
N SER A 141 4.24 5.17 -0.48
CA SER A 141 4.49 6.34 0.37
C SER A 141 5.98 6.50 0.71
N SER A 142 6.74 5.40 0.72
CA SER A 142 8.16 5.37 1.11
C SER A 142 9.14 5.02 -0.01
N PHE A 143 8.69 4.70 -1.22
CA PHE A 143 9.59 4.29 -2.30
C PHE A 143 10.29 5.49 -2.96
N TYR A 144 11.62 5.52 -2.86
CA TYR A 144 12.48 6.53 -3.50
C TYR A 144 13.55 5.86 -4.37
N CYS A 145 13.64 6.27 -5.64
CA CYS A 145 14.64 5.75 -6.57
C CYS A 145 16.05 6.22 -6.20
N PHE A 146 16.15 7.49 -5.84
CA PHE A 146 17.36 8.19 -5.43
C PHE A 146 17.04 9.02 -4.19
N SER A 147 18.09 9.29 -3.41
CA SER A 147 18.01 10.19 -2.27
C SER A 147 19.12 11.23 -2.32
N ASP A 148 18.83 12.45 -1.88
CA ASP A 148 19.83 13.50 -1.68
C ASP A 148 20.88 13.08 -0.64
N GLU A 149 20.45 12.40 0.42
CA GLU A 149 21.29 11.77 1.45
C GLU A 149 21.92 10.42 1.00
N GLY A 150 21.80 10.10 -0.28
CA GLY A 150 22.38 8.90 -0.88
C GLY A 150 21.93 7.61 -0.19
N LYS A 151 22.90 6.77 0.23
CA LYS A 151 22.59 5.47 0.86
C LYS A 151 21.88 5.62 2.22
N LYS A 152 22.13 6.70 2.96
CA LYS A 152 21.52 6.92 4.28
C LYS A 152 20.04 7.25 4.15
N GLY A 153 19.68 8.15 3.23
CA GLY A 153 18.28 8.46 2.98
C GLY A 153 17.51 7.26 2.40
N LEU A 154 18.10 6.51 1.46
CA LEU A 154 17.49 5.26 0.97
C LEU A 154 17.28 4.22 2.09
N LYS A 155 18.18 4.18 3.09
CA LYS A 155 18.01 3.34 4.27
C LYS A 155 16.83 3.82 5.12
N PHE A 156 16.74 5.12 5.41
CA PHE A 156 15.60 5.70 6.13
C PHE A 156 14.27 5.36 5.45
N TRP A 157 14.16 5.59 4.14
CA TRP A 157 12.93 5.31 3.40
C TRP A 157 12.51 3.84 3.48
N ARG A 158 13.47 2.91 3.49
CA ARG A 158 13.20 1.49 3.72
C ARG A 158 12.77 1.18 5.16
N SER A 159 13.42 1.80 6.15
CA SER A 159 13.03 1.65 7.55
C SER A 159 11.62 2.21 7.79
N LEU A 160 11.28 3.31 7.14
CA LEU A 160 9.93 3.88 7.14
C LEU A 160 8.92 2.94 6.46
N GLU A 161 9.27 2.36 5.30
CA GLU A 161 8.44 1.35 4.62
C GLU A 161 8.07 0.20 5.55
N ASN A 162 9.08 -0.38 6.21
CA ASN A 162 8.89 -1.51 7.11
C ASN A 162 7.99 -1.15 8.29
N PHE A 163 8.20 0.02 8.90
CA PHE A 163 7.36 0.50 9.99
C PHE A 163 5.92 0.73 9.53
N LEU A 164 5.72 1.44 8.41
CA LEU A 164 4.39 1.70 7.86
C LEU A 164 3.67 0.41 7.47
N GLY A 165 4.36 -0.53 6.80
CA GLY A 165 3.77 -1.80 6.41
C GLY A 165 3.31 -2.63 7.62
N TYR A 166 4.12 -2.68 8.67
CA TYR A 166 3.75 -3.37 9.92
C TYR A 166 2.54 -2.73 10.60
N LEU A 167 2.52 -1.40 10.64
CA LEU A 167 1.45 -0.61 11.21
C LEU A 167 0.14 -0.72 10.43
N GLU A 168 0.19 -0.71 9.09
CA GLU A 168 -0.96 -0.98 8.24
C GLU A 168 -1.54 -2.38 8.48
N MET A 169 -0.68 -3.40 8.63
CA MET A 169 -1.11 -4.77 8.96
C MET A 169 -1.79 -4.84 10.33
N ALA A 170 -1.18 -4.27 11.37
CA ALA A 170 -1.74 -4.26 12.71
C ALA A 170 -3.11 -3.56 12.75
N MET A 171 -3.24 -2.38 12.14
CA MET A 171 -4.51 -1.64 12.12
C MET A 171 -5.59 -2.37 11.30
N MET A 172 -5.18 -3.00 10.20
CA MET A 172 -6.08 -3.82 9.38
C MET A 172 -6.63 -5.00 10.17
N GLU A 173 -5.76 -5.74 10.87
CA GLU A 173 -6.14 -6.92 11.67
C GLU A 173 -7.03 -6.53 12.86
N GLU A 174 -6.69 -5.46 13.59
CA GLU A 174 -7.52 -4.94 14.68
C GLU A 174 -8.93 -4.55 14.22
N ALA A 175 -9.05 -3.94 13.03
CA ALA A 175 -10.35 -3.64 12.45
C ALA A 175 -11.14 -4.91 12.10
N LEU A 176 -10.47 -5.98 11.64
CA LEU A 176 -11.12 -7.27 11.37
C LEU A 176 -11.60 -7.94 12.65
N VAL A 177 -10.79 -7.94 13.72
CA VAL A 177 -11.15 -8.51 15.02
C VAL A 177 -12.41 -7.84 15.58
N ARG A 178 -12.51 -6.49 15.49
CA ARG A 178 -13.69 -5.73 15.93
C ARG A 178 -14.93 -5.92 15.07
N LEU A 179 -14.78 -6.53 13.89
CA LEU A 179 -15.86 -6.87 12.97
C LEU A 179 -16.09 -8.39 12.92
N ASP A 180 -15.77 -9.07 14.02
CA ASP A 180 -16.03 -10.48 14.29
C ASP A 180 -15.35 -11.47 13.33
N PHE A 181 -14.21 -11.10 12.76
CA PHE A 181 -13.36 -12.05 12.05
C PHE A 181 -12.57 -12.89 13.04
N SER A 182 -12.76 -14.22 12.99
CA SER A 182 -11.97 -15.16 13.78
C SER A 182 -10.51 -15.20 13.32
N PRO A 183 -9.56 -15.62 14.18
CA PRO A 183 -8.16 -15.79 13.79
C PRO A 183 -7.95 -16.69 12.57
N ARG A 184 -8.81 -17.71 12.38
CA ARG A 184 -8.77 -18.59 11.20
C ARG A 184 -9.17 -17.84 9.93
N GLN A 185 -10.20 -17.00 9.98
CA GLN A 185 -10.61 -16.21 8.83
C GLN A 185 -9.56 -15.15 8.47
N VAL A 186 -8.96 -14.51 9.47
CA VAL A 186 -7.82 -13.60 9.24
C VAL A 186 -6.67 -14.35 8.59
N SER A 187 -6.30 -15.53 9.11
CA SER A 187 -5.24 -16.37 8.52
C SER A 187 -5.52 -16.78 7.07
N ASP A 188 -6.76 -17.19 6.75
CA ASP A 188 -7.18 -17.48 5.38
C ASP A 188 -6.96 -16.27 4.43
N LEU A 189 -7.31 -15.07 4.89
CA LEU A 189 -7.16 -13.84 4.12
C LEU A 189 -5.69 -13.44 3.94
N LEU A 190 -4.89 -13.57 5.00
CA LEU A 190 -3.44 -13.34 4.94
C LEU A 190 -2.75 -14.32 3.98
N GLY A 191 -3.27 -15.55 3.87
CA GLY A 191 -2.79 -16.55 2.92
C GLY A 191 -2.95 -16.16 1.44
N LEU A 192 -3.72 -15.11 1.14
CA LEU A 192 -3.90 -14.52 -0.21
C LEU A 192 -2.93 -13.37 -0.50
N MET A 193 -2.15 -12.94 0.50
CA MET A 193 -1.12 -11.91 0.36
C MET A 193 0.22 -12.54 -0.03
N ASN A 194 0.98 -11.83 -0.86
CA ASN A 194 2.31 -12.21 -1.35
C ASN A 194 2.42 -13.66 -1.88
N ARG A 195 1.46 -14.07 -2.71
CA ARG A 195 1.40 -15.42 -3.30
C ARG A 195 2.57 -15.69 -4.24
N GLU A 196 3.27 -16.80 -4.02
CA GLU A 196 4.30 -17.30 -4.92
C GLU A 196 3.81 -18.38 -5.89
N ASP A 197 2.63 -18.96 -5.62
CA ASP A 197 1.98 -19.93 -6.50
C ASP A 197 0.44 -19.84 -6.42
N GLY A 198 -0.24 -20.47 -7.37
CA GLY A 198 -1.69 -20.50 -7.49
C GLY A 198 -2.17 -21.53 -8.51
N THR A 199 -3.47 -21.80 -8.47
CA THR A 199 -4.14 -22.70 -9.41
C THR A 199 -4.08 -22.16 -10.85
N GLN A 200 -4.28 -23.04 -11.84
CA GLN A 200 -4.34 -22.63 -13.25
C GLN A 200 -5.42 -21.58 -13.52
N ARG A 201 -6.53 -21.63 -12.78
CA ARG A 201 -7.62 -20.65 -12.86
C ARG A 201 -7.18 -19.28 -12.35
N GLU A 202 -6.52 -19.23 -11.19
CA GLU A 202 -6.03 -17.97 -10.60
C GLU A 202 -4.96 -17.31 -11.47
N LYS A 203 -4.06 -18.11 -12.06
CA LYS A 203 -3.04 -17.64 -13.01
C LYS A 203 -3.62 -17.01 -14.28
N ARG A 204 -4.90 -17.22 -14.58
CA ARG A 204 -5.60 -16.69 -15.77
C ARG A 204 -6.67 -15.66 -15.43
N SER A 205 -6.91 -15.37 -14.15
CA SER A 205 -8.01 -14.51 -13.70
C SER A 205 -7.52 -13.25 -13.00
N TRP A 206 -8.25 -12.15 -13.19
CA TRP A 206 -8.08 -10.90 -12.43
C TRP A 206 -9.07 -10.77 -11.26
N SER A 207 -10.02 -11.71 -11.15
CA SER A 207 -11.12 -11.68 -10.20
C SER A 207 -11.31 -13.01 -9.48
N LEU A 208 -11.83 -12.94 -8.27
CA LEU A 208 -12.22 -14.11 -7.50
C LEU A 208 -13.54 -14.71 -8.01
N PRO A 209 -13.69 -16.05 -8.00
CA PRO A 209 -14.99 -16.70 -8.17
C PRO A 209 -15.97 -16.20 -7.11
N GLU A 210 -17.24 -15.99 -7.48
CA GLU A 210 -18.23 -15.41 -6.55
C GLU A 210 -18.41 -16.24 -5.27
N LYS A 211 -18.49 -17.57 -5.38
CA LYS A 211 -18.59 -18.46 -4.21
C LYS A 211 -17.43 -18.26 -3.22
N GLU A 212 -16.22 -18.14 -3.75
CA GLU A 212 -15.02 -17.94 -2.93
C GLU A 212 -14.98 -16.53 -2.34
N ALA A 213 -15.35 -15.52 -3.13
CA ALA A 213 -15.48 -14.17 -2.62
C ALA A 213 -16.52 -14.12 -1.48
N ARG A 214 -17.74 -14.63 -1.66
CA ARG A 214 -18.77 -14.67 -0.61
C ARG A 214 -18.28 -15.34 0.68
N ARG A 215 -17.55 -16.46 0.57
CA ARG A 215 -16.97 -17.20 1.71
C ARG A 215 -16.03 -16.33 2.55
N LEU A 216 -15.18 -15.53 1.90
CA LEU A 216 -14.14 -14.75 2.56
C LEU A 216 -14.68 -13.53 3.33
N TRP A 217 -15.91 -13.09 3.07
CA TRP A 217 -16.44 -11.83 3.58
C TRP A 217 -17.19 -11.92 4.92
N ASN A 218 -17.28 -13.09 5.57
CA ASN A 218 -17.88 -13.25 6.91
C ASN A 218 -19.27 -12.59 7.05
N GLY A 219 -20.15 -12.76 6.07
CA GLY A 219 -21.49 -12.15 6.05
C GLY A 219 -21.56 -10.72 5.50
N TYR A 220 -20.43 -10.03 5.32
CA TYR A 220 -20.37 -8.65 4.80
C TYR A 220 -20.30 -8.56 3.27
N TYR A 221 -20.56 -9.65 2.54
CA TYR A 221 -20.35 -9.69 1.09
C TYR A 221 -21.24 -8.72 0.31
N ASP A 222 -22.47 -8.49 0.76
CA ASP A 222 -23.38 -7.57 0.09
C ASP A 222 -23.25 -6.13 0.63
N GLU A 223 -22.39 -5.90 1.64
CA GLU A 223 -22.16 -4.60 2.31
C GLU A 223 -20.69 -4.13 2.22
N GLN A 224 -19.93 -4.57 1.22
CA GLN A 224 -18.47 -4.39 1.14
C GLN A 224 -18.00 -2.93 1.27
N GLU A 225 -18.69 -1.99 0.61
CA GLU A 225 -18.32 -0.58 0.71
C GLU A 225 -18.55 -0.01 2.11
N ASP A 226 -19.65 -0.39 2.78
CA ASP A 226 -19.91 0.05 4.15
C ASP A 226 -18.96 -0.63 5.15
N PHE A 227 -18.62 -1.90 4.94
CA PHE A 227 -17.59 -2.61 5.70
C PHE A 227 -16.27 -1.83 5.72
N TYR A 228 -15.77 -1.40 4.55
CA TYR A 228 -14.54 -0.61 4.49
C TYR A 228 -14.66 0.73 5.23
N ARG A 229 -15.79 1.44 5.09
CA ARG A 229 -16.04 2.68 5.85
C ARG A 229 -16.08 2.42 7.36
N ARG A 230 -16.64 1.29 7.82
CA ARG A 230 -16.57 0.86 9.23
C ARG A 230 -15.12 0.62 9.67
N CYS A 231 -14.30 -0.08 8.89
CA CYS A 231 -12.86 -0.24 9.18
C CYS A 231 -12.16 1.12 9.34
N PHE A 232 -12.43 2.07 8.44
CA PHE A 232 -11.87 3.41 8.53
C PHE A 232 -12.28 4.13 9.82
N ARG A 233 -13.58 4.14 10.14
CA ARG A 233 -14.10 4.78 11.37
C ARG A 233 -13.48 4.15 12.62
N LEU A 234 -13.38 2.82 12.68
CA LEU A 234 -12.73 2.11 13.78
C LEU A 234 -11.28 2.56 13.95
N VAL A 235 -10.45 2.44 12.92
CA VAL A 235 -9.01 2.76 13.00
C VAL A 235 -8.77 4.24 13.30
N ARG A 236 -9.59 5.14 12.75
CA ARG A 236 -9.51 6.58 13.04
C ARG A 236 -9.72 6.87 14.54
N ASP A 237 -10.59 6.11 15.19
CA ASP A 237 -11.02 6.34 16.56
C ASP A 237 -10.23 5.49 17.59
N PHE A 238 -9.23 4.71 17.13
CA PHE A 238 -8.33 3.99 18.03
C PHE A 238 -7.55 4.98 18.92
N SER A 239 -7.50 4.68 20.21
CA SER A 239 -6.64 5.37 21.15
C SER A 239 -5.17 5.02 20.92
N ARG A 240 -4.28 5.90 21.39
CA ARG A 240 -2.83 5.64 21.38
C ARG A 240 -2.46 4.31 22.04
N ARG A 241 -3.16 3.94 23.14
CA ARG A 241 -2.89 2.69 23.86
C ARG A 241 -3.20 1.47 23.01
N GLU A 242 -4.37 1.43 22.37
CA GLU A 242 -4.77 0.32 21.49
C GLU A 242 -3.76 0.13 20.34
N ILE A 243 -3.22 1.22 19.82
CA ILE A 243 -2.26 1.18 18.73
C ILE A 243 -0.90 0.68 19.20
N GLU A 244 -0.45 1.13 20.37
CA GLU A 244 0.80 0.63 20.99
C GLU A 244 0.67 -0.86 21.35
N GLU A 245 -0.50 -1.31 21.82
CA GLU A 245 -0.81 -2.73 22.07
C GLU A 245 -0.78 -3.55 20.77
N ALA A 246 -1.43 -3.07 19.71
CA ALA A 246 -1.47 -3.74 18.41
C ALA A 246 -0.09 -3.81 17.73
N LEU A 247 0.74 -2.78 17.89
CA LEU A 247 2.11 -2.76 17.37
C LEU A 247 3.05 -3.70 18.14
N GLY A 248 2.82 -3.86 19.43
CA GLY A 248 3.68 -4.64 20.32
C GLY A 248 5.16 -4.24 20.26
N GLU A 249 6.02 -5.18 20.66
CA GLU A 249 7.48 -4.96 20.69
C GLU A 249 8.07 -4.83 19.27
N ALA A 250 7.58 -5.62 18.32
CA ALA A 250 8.08 -5.63 16.95
C ALA A 250 7.83 -4.29 16.25
N GLY A 251 6.61 -3.77 16.31
CA GLY A 251 6.27 -2.46 15.77
C GLY A 251 7.04 -1.33 16.46
N THR A 252 7.25 -1.44 17.78
CA THR A 252 8.07 -0.48 18.53
C THR A 252 9.52 -0.43 18.05
N ARG A 253 10.16 -1.59 17.84
CA ARG A 253 11.54 -1.65 17.31
C ARG A 253 11.66 -1.09 15.90
N LEU A 254 10.66 -1.33 15.04
CA LEU A 254 10.62 -0.76 13.69
C LEU A 254 10.48 0.76 13.72
N ARG A 255 9.60 1.28 14.59
CA ARG A 255 9.44 2.72 14.84
C ARG A 255 10.76 3.36 15.28
N GLU A 256 11.44 2.77 16.25
CA GLU A 256 12.74 3.26 16.75
C GLU A 256 13.81 3.25 15.65
N THR A 257 13.84 2.19 14.84
CA THR A 257 14.76 2.10 13.70
C THR A 257 14.51 3.23 12.70
N ALA A 258 13.25 3.48 12.34
CA ALA A 258 12.88 4.58 11.45
C ALA A 258 13.25 5.96 12.04
N LEU A 259 13.06 6.15 13.35
CA LEU A 259 13.46 7.37 14.06
C LEU A 259 14.98 7.57 14.06
N VAL A 260 15.77 6.52 14.29
CA VAL A 260 17.24 6.58 14.24
C VAL A 260 17.72 6.90 12.83
N ASP A 261 17.18 6.22 11.82
CA ASP A 261 17.59 6.45 10.43
C ASP A 261 17.14 7.82 9.90
N SER A 262 16.06 8.41 10.45
CA SER A 262 15.59 9.76 10.09
C SER A 262 16.60 10.87 10.37
N ARG A 263 17.61 10.61 11.21
CA ARG A 263 18.64 11.59 11.58
C ARG A 263 19.52 12.04 10.41
N CYS A 264 19.49 11.33 9.28
CA CYS A 264 20.18 11.80 8.07
C CYS A 264 19.51 13.04 7.42
N PHE A 265 18.26 13.35 7.76
CA PHE A 265 17.54 14.53 7.28
C PHE A 265 17.47 15.66 8.32
N ARG A 266 18.32 15.61 9.36
CA ARG A 266 18.37 16.59 10.44
C ARG A 266 19.67 17.38 10.39
#